data_AF-A0A5C5W4V1-F1
#
_entry.id   AF-A0A5C5W4V1-F1
#
_cell.length_a   1.000
_cell.length_b   1.000
_cell.length_c   1.000
_cell.angle_alpha   90.00
_cell.angle_beta   90.00
_cell.angle_gamma   90.00
#
_symmetry.space_group_name_H-M   'P 1'
#
loop_
_entity.id
_entity.type
_entity.pdbx_description
1 polymer ?
#
loop_
_entity_poly.entity_id
_entity_poly.type
_entity_poly.pdbx_seq_one_letter_code
_entity_poly.pdbx_strand_id
1 'polypeptide(L)'
;MRRFLTTLLSLGCITPALAGEAMLLWDNYLTPPLGHDRVSGRASERNTDVPDAWTVDDALFDTAVEVRELRWIGLRDETSAYASADVILLDSQFQQVELLVNLPYTATPLEMLLGYEVYEGRVGDLSIELPAGHYYVGARLVDSGSGRNFVATTGNGQIGGLTTGAFRCATFGVPEWTLVGEFATPTDYAYQVYGVPEPAGFVMAAAGALVIVRMRPRG
;
A
#
# COMPACT_ATOMS: atom_id res chain seq x y z
N MET A 1 50.22 43.45 -2.88
CA MET A 1 50.13 42.38 -3.91
C MET A 1 50.95 41.18 -3.47
N ARG A 2 50.31 40.09 -3.02
CA ARG A 2 50.86 38.73 -2.94
C ARG A 2 49.68 37.74 -2.88
N ARG A 3 49.80 36.68 -3.67
CA ARG A 3 48.78 35.68 -4.05
C ARG A 3 48.60 34.58 -3.00
N PHE A 4 47.38 34.02 -2.91
CA PHE A 4 47.02 32.62 -2.58
C PHE A 4 45.60 32.44 -3.15
N LEU A 5 45.35 31.80 -4.31
CA LEU A 5 45.40 30.36 -4.64
C LEU A 5 44.46 29.48 -3.76
N THR A 6 43.24 29.29 -4.29
CA THR A 6 42.47 28.03 -4.44
C THR A 6 42.22 27.13 -3.22
N THR A 7 40.94 26.86 -2.92
CA THR A 7 40.46 25.51 -2.53
C THR A 7 38.97 25.36 -2.88
N LEU A 8 38.66 24.47 -3.82
CA LEU A 8 37.35 23.86 -4.05
C LEU A 8 36.92 23.07 -2.79
N LEU A 9 35.65 23.16 -2.39
CA LEU A 9 34.98 22.06 -1.69
C LEU A 9 33.56 21.90 -2.23
N SER A 10 33.46 21.07 -3.26
CA SER A 10 32.28 20.28 -3.57
C SER A 10 31.97 19.32 -2.40
N LEU A 11 30.90 19.57 -1.66
CA LEU A 11 30.08 18.53 -1.04
C LEU A 11 28.72 18.64 -1.75
N GLY A 12 28.31 17.77 -2.68
CA GLY A 12 28.61 16.34 -2.69
C GLY A 12 27.84 15.60 -1.59
N CYS A 13 26.66 16.08 -1.17
CA CYS A 13 25.71 15.26 -0.42
C CYS A 13 24.93 14.37 -1.39
N ILE A 14 25.64 13.47 -2.07
CA ILE A 14 25.02 12.21 -2.48
C ILE A 14 25.03 11.39 -1.19
N THR A 15 24.01 11.57 -0.36
CA THR A 15 23.75 10.55 0.66
C THR A 15 23.41 9.29 -0.12
N PRO A 16 24.16 8.19 0.04
CA PRO A 16 23.60 6.91 -0.36
C PRO A 16 22.27 6.79 0.38
N ALA A 17 21.18 6.58 -0.36
CA ALA A 17 19.97 6.05 0.23
C ALA A 17 20.43 4.81 1.01
N LEU A 18 20.49 4.93 2.34
CA LEU A 18 20.68 3.78 3.20
C LEU A 18 19.51 2.87 2.81
N ALA A 19 19.81 1.79 2.11
CA ALA A 19 18.83 0.76 1.80
C ALA A 19 18.42 0.13 3.13
N GLY A 20 17.51 0.80 3.83
CA GLY A 20 16.88 0.29 5.03
C GLY A 20 16.13 -0.97 4.66
N GLU A 21 16.14 -1.94 5.57
CA GLU A 21 15.23 -3.07 5.48
C GLU A 21 13.80 -2.54 5.44
N ALA A 22 12.95 -3.12 4.59
CA ALA A 22 11.55 -2.72 4.51
C ALA A 22 10.88 -3.00 5.87
N MET A 23 10.34 -1.95 6.48
CA MET A 23 9.60 -2.02 7.73
C MET A 23 8.10 -1.87 7.46
N LEU A 24 7.29 -2.31 8.41
CA LEU A 24 5.84 -2.11 8.37
C LEU A 24 5.53 -0.62 8.46
N LEU A 25 4.95 -0.06 7.39
CA LEU A 25 4.55 1.35 7.29
C LEU A 25 3.10 1.56 7.65
N TRP A 26 2.23 0.63 7.24
CA TRP A 26 0.80 0.67 7.51
C TRP A 26 0.26 -0.73 7.70
N ASP A 27 -0.65 -0.87 8.66
CA ASP A 27 -1.15 -2.15 9.11
C ASP A 27 -2.65 -2.10 9.37
N ASN A 28 -3.46 -2.43 8.36
CA ASN A 28 -4.87 -2.73 8.59
C ASN A 28 -5.11 -4.24 8.86
N TYR A 29 -4.01 -4.99 9.02
CA TYR A 29 -3.96 -6.28 9.69
C TYR A 29 -3.70 -6.11 11.19
N LEU A 30 -4.72 -5.67 11.92
CA LEU A 30 -4.66 -5.41 13.37
C LEU A 30 -4.39 -6.65 14.28
N THR A 31 -3.76 -7.69 13.72
CA THR A 31 -2.88 -8.73 14.30
C THR A 31 -3.53 -9.72 15.29
N PRO A 32 -2.88 -10.86 15.55
CA PRO A 32 -3.14 -12.26 15.12
C PRO A 32 -4.46 -12.93 15.64
N PRO A 33 -4.76 -14.18 15.19
CA PRO A 33 -3.86 -15.09 14.48
C PRO A 33 -3.76 -14.86 12.97
N LEU A 34 -4.82 -14.39 12.31
CA LEU A 34 -4.87 -14.39 10.83
C LEU A 34 -5.14 -13.02 10.20
N GLY A 35 -5.56 -12.04 11.00
CA GLY A 35 -5.67 -10.67 10.53
C GLY A 35 -6.92 -10.34 9.71
N HIS A 36 -7.90 -11.24 9.62
CA HIS A 36 -9.22 -10.96 9.05
C HIS A 36 -10.32 -11.37 10.06
N ASP A 37 -11.52 -10.80 9.91
CA ASP A 37 -12.65 -11.01 10.82
C ASP A 37 -13.41 -12.33 10.59
N ARG A 38 -13.04 -13.07 9.54
CA ARG A 38 -13.68 -14.33 9.09
C ARG A 38 -15.16 -14.18 8.71
N VAL A 39 -15.61 -12.96 8.43
CA VAL A 39 -17.02 -12.69 8.08
C VAL A 39 -17.21 -12.71 6.56
N SER A 40 -16.41 -11.94 5.82
CA SER A 40 -16.66 -11.71 4.41
C SER A 40 -15.42 -11.28 3.63
N GLY A 41 -15.61 -11.04 2.33
CA GLY A 41 -14.64 -10.36 1.48
C GLY A 41 -15.33 -9.65 0.33
N ARG A 42 -14.57 -8.81 -0.38
CA ARG A 42 -15.05 -8.08 -1.55
C ARG A 42 -14.21 -8.40 -2.77
N ALA A 43 -14.84 -8.47 -3.94
CA ALA A 43 -14.19 -8.91 -5.16
C ALA A 43 -12.95 -8.04 -5.46
N SER A 44 -11.84 -8.68 -5.79
CA SER A 44 -10.63 -7.99 -6.23
C SER A 44 -9.92 -8.92 -7.20
N GLU A 45 -10.35 -8.88 -8.45
CA GLU A 45 -9.97 -9.84 -9.47
C GLU A 45 -9.98 -9.20 -10.85
N ARG A 46 -9.16 -9.74 -11.74
CA ARG A 46 -9.27 -9.54 -13.18
C ARG A 46 -9.25 -10.89 -13.85
N ASN A 47 -10.36 -11.24 -14.48
CA ASN A 47 -10.54 -12.47 -15.22
C ASN A 47 -11.48 -12.25 -16.43
N THR A 48 -11.92 -13.31 -17.09
CA THR A 48 -12.75 -13.20 -18.30
C THR A 48 -14.17 -12.70 -18.04
N ASP A 49 -14.74 -13.01 -16.87
CA ASP A 49 -16.10 -12.61 -16.47
C ASP A 49 -16.13 -11.26 -15.74
N VAL A 50 -15.04 -10.93 -15.04
CA VAL A 50 -14.86 -9.75 -14.20
C VAL A 50 -13.54 -9.08 -14.62
N PRO A 51 -13.56 -8.20 -15.64
CA PRO A 51 -12.34 -7.66 -16.22
C PRO A 51 -11.70 -6.53 -15.38
N ASP A 52 -12.46 -5.93 -14.47
CA ASP A 52 -11.98 -4.84 -13.61
C ASP A 52 -12.77 -4.81 -12.28
N ALA A 53 -12.35 -5.63 -11.32
CA ALA A 53 -12.77 -5.49 -9.93
C ALA A 53 -11.58 -5.11 -9.06
N TRP A 54 -11.77 -4.08 -8.24
CA TRP A 54 -10.82 -3.64 -7.25
C TRP A 54 -11.47 -3.45 -5.91
N THR A 55 -10.82 -3.98 -4.89
CA THR A 55 -11.01 -3.57 -3.50
C THR A 55 -9.74 -2.88 -3.05
N VAL A 56 -9.87 -1.74 -2.38
CA VAL A 56 -8.75 -0.96 -1.84
C VAL A 56 -9.06 -0.57 -0.41
N ASP A 57 -8.02 -0.27 0.35
CA ASP A 57 -8.16 0.24 1.70
C ASP A 57 -7.26 1.43 1.95
N ASP A 58 -7.63 2.23 2.94
CA ASP A 58 -6.93 3.45 3.22
C ASP A 58 -5.57 3.21 3.91
N ALA A 59 -4.64 4.12 3.68
CA ALA A 59 -3.32 4.15 4.29
C ALA A 59 -2.88 5.60 4.51
N LEU A 60 -2.46 5.90 5.74
CA LEU A 60 -1.95 7.22 6.12
C LEU A 60 -0.45 7.15 6.39
N PHE A 61 0.32 8.00 5.71
CA PHE A 61 1.75 8.15 5.93
C PHE A 61 2.08 9.57 6.43
N ASP A 62 2.63 9.67 7.65
CA ASP A 62 3.00 10.96 8.26
C ASP A 62 4.29 11.56 7.66
N THR A 63 5.08 10.75 6.95
CA THR A 63 6.31 11.15 6.27
C THR A 63 6.31 10.64 4.84
N ALA A 64 7.20 11.18 3.99
CA ALA A 64 7.47 10.55 2.71
C ALA A 64 8.00 9.12 2.91
N VAL A 65 7.61 8.22 2.02
CA VAL A 65 7.95 6.79 2.08
C VAL A 65 8.28 6.26 0.68
N GLU A 66 9.12 5.23 0.63
CA GLU A 66 9.22 4.33 -0.52
C GLU A 66 8.51 3.02 -0.18
N VAL A 67 7.39 2.73 -0.85
CA VAL A 67 6.68 1.46 -0.73
C VAL A 67 7.44 0.39 -1.50
N ARG A 68 7.75 -0.71 -0.81
CA ARG A 68 8.53 -1.83 -1.35
C ARG A 68 7.78 -3.15 -1.40
N GLU A 69 6.70 -3.27 -0.64
CA GLU A 69 5.94 -4.49 -0.57
C GLU A 69 4.51 -4.21 -0.11
N LEU A 70 3.57 -4.96 -0.70
CA LEU A 70 2.16 -5.00 -0.32
C LEU A 70 1.79 -6.43 0.05
N ARG A 71 1.11 -6.58 1.19
CA ARG A 71 0.50 -7.84 1.62
C ARG A 71 -0.99 -7.70 1.78
N TRP A 72 -1.70 -8.81 1.59
CA TRP A 72 -3.15 -8.92 1.79
C TRP A 72 -3.56 -10.35 2.14
N ILE A 73 -4.80 -10.53 2.54
CA ILE A 73 -5.46 -11.80 2.88
C ILE A 73 -6.57 -11.80 1.88
N GLY A 74 -6.44 -12.73 0.94
CA GLY A 74 -7.49 -12.98 -0.02
C GLY A 74 -8.28 -14.21 0.35
N LEU A 75 -9.45 -14.32 -0.26
CA LEU A 75 -10.19 -15.56 -0.40
C LEU A 75 -10.21 -15.88 -1.88
N ARG A 76 -9.75 -17.06 -2.28
CA ARG A 76 -9.74 -17.46 -3.69
C ARG A 76 -10.30 -18.85 -3.91
N ASP A 77 -10.80 -19.07 -5.12
CA ASP A 77 -11.08 -20.40 -5.62
C ASP A 77 -9.77 -21.17 -5.84
N GLU A 78 -9.54 -22.22 -5.05
CA GLU A 78 -8.33 -23.05 -5.10
C GLU A 78 -8.19 -23.84 -6.41
N THR A 79 -9.29 -24.03 -7.15
CA THR A 79 -9.28 -24.77 -8.42
C THR A 79 -8.84 -23.92 -9.60
N SER A 80 -8.75 -22.60 -9.40
CA SER A 80 -8.38 -21.62 -10.41
C SER A 80 -6.90 -21.26 -10.34
N ALA A 81 -6.27 -21.11 -11.51
CA ALA A 81 -4.86 -20.74 -11.63
C ALA A 81 -4.71 -19.22 -11.83
N TYR A 82 -4.28 -18.52 -10.78
CA TYR A 82 -3.99 -17.09 -10.83
C TYR A 82 -2.51 -16.88 -11.17
N ALA A 83 -2.25 -16.37 -12.37
CA ALA A 83 -0.90 -16.27 -12.93
C ALA A 83 -0.08 -15.12 -12.36
N SER A 84 -0.74 -14.06 -11.91
CA SER A 84 -0.09 -12.83 -11.45
C SER A 84 -1.02 -12.03 -10.53
N ALA A 85 -0.48 -10.94 -9.98
CA ALA A 85 -1.25 -9.92 -9.29
C ALA A 85 -1.05 -8.55 -9.94
N ASP A 86 -2.06 -7.68 -9.85
CA ASP A 86 -1.90 -6.25 -10.11
C ASP A 86 -1.95 -5.50 -8.77
N VAL A 87 -1.23 -4.39 -8.66
CA VAL A 87 -1.22 -3.48 -7.51
C VAL A 87 -1.60 -2.08 -7.96
N ILE A 88 -2.48 -1.42 -7.20
CA ILE A 88 -2.92 -0.04 -7.45
C ILE A 88 -2.72 0.81 -6.21
N LEU A 89 -2.28 2.06 -6.43
CA LEU A 89 -2.28 3.11 -5.43
C LEU A 89 -3.08 4.30 -5.95
N LEU A 90 -3.94 4.84 -5.09
CA LEU A 90 -4.76 6.00 -5.36
C LEU A 90 -4.48 7.08 -4.32
N ASP A 91 -4.69 8.33 -4.69
CA ASP A 91 -4.74 9.41 -3.72
C ASP A 91 -6.09 9.45 -2.98
N SER A 92 -6.22 10.34 -2.00
CA SER A 92 -7.47 10.55 -1.25
C SER A 92 -8.69 10.99 -2.09
N GLN A 93 -8.50 11.35 -3.36
CA GLN A 93 -9.55 11.72 -4.31
C GLN A 93 -9.80 10.59 -5.34
N PHE A 94 -9.30 9.38 -5.06
CA PHE A 94 -9.36 8.21 -5.92
C PHE A 94 -8.72 8.40 -7.30
N GLN A 95 -7.80 9.36 -7.45
CA GLN A 95 -6.99 9.47 -8.66
C GLN A 95 -5.85 8.47 -8.60
N GLN A 96 -5.59 7.80 -9.73
CA GLN A 96 -4.51 6.82 -9.80
C GLN A 96 -3.15 7.50 -9.65
N VAL A 97 -2.43 7.12 -8.60
CA VAL A 97 -1.03 7.49 -8.38
C VAL A 97 -0.12 6.50 -9.12
N GLU A 98 -0.38 5.21 -8.94
CA GLU A 98 0.43 4.14 -9.53
C GLU A 98 -0.43 2.92 -9.88
N LEU A 99 -0.07 2.22 -10.96
CA LEU A 99 -0.69 0.95 -11.34
C LEU A 99 0.37 0.03 -11.94
N LEU A 100 0.67 -1.03 -11.20
CA LEU A 100 1.62 -2.06 -11.60
C LEU A 100 0.86 -3.34 -11.93
N VAL A 101 1.11 -3.90 -13.11
CA VAL A 101 0.33 -5.02 -13.64
C VAL A 101 1.17 -6.26 -13.87
N ASN A 102 0.53 -7.42 -13.75
CA ASN A 102 1.12 -8.73 -14.00
C ASN A 102 2.39 -9.00 -13.19
N LEU A 103 2.40 -8.57 -11.94
CA LEU A 103 3.51 -8.78 -11.03
C LEU A 103 3.56 -10.24 -10.56
N PRO A 104 4.78 -10.79 -10.34
CA PRO A 104 4.91 -12.03 -9.60
C PRO A 104 4.43 -11.80 -8.16
N TYR A 105 3.76 -12.79 -7.61
CA TYR A 105 3.27 -12.76 -6.24
C TYR A 105 3.47 -14.11 -5.59
N THR A 106 3.46 -14.13 -4.26
CA THR A 106 3.36 -15.36 -3.48
C THR A 106 2.00 -15.42 -2.79
N ALA A 107 1.44 -16.62 -2.69
CA ALA A 107 0.25 -16.88 -1.88
C ALA A 107 0.54 -18.02 -0.91
N THR A 108 0.47 -17.73 0.38
CA THR A 108 0.64 -18.71 1.45
C THR A 108 -0.74 -19.11 1.96
N PRO A 109 -1.18 -20.37 1.77
CA PRO A 109 -2.47 -20.82 2.29
C PRO A 109 -2.52 -20.74 3.82
N LEU A 110 -3.67 -20.32 4.35
CA LEU A 110 -3.90 -20.14 5.79
C LEU A 110 -5.00 -21.07 6.32
N GLU A 111 -6.20 -21.00 5.73
CA GLU A 111 -7.35 -21.81 6.11
C GLU A 111 -8.39 -21.88 4.98
N MET A 112 -9.49 -22.62 5.20
CA MET A 112 -10.66 -22.60 4.32
C MET A 112 -11.79 -21.82 4.97
N LEU A 113 -12.45 -20.94 4.21
CA LEU A 113 -13.60 -20.16 4.67
C LEU A 113 -14.63 -20.06 3.55
N LEU A 114 -15.89 -20.42 3.84
CA LEU A 114 -17.02 -20.32 2.89
C LEU A 114 -16.77 -21.02 1.52
N GLY A 115 -15.96 -22.08 1.50
CA GLY A 115 -15.60 -22.81 0.29
C GLY A 115 -14.46 -22.18 -0.53
N TYR A 116 -13.79 -21.16 0.00
CA TYR A 116 -12.62 -20.51 -0.58
C TYR A 116 -11.37 -20.75 0.26
N GLU A 117 -10.21 -20.82 -0.40
CA GLU A 117 -8.91 -20.81 0.25
C GLU A 117 -8.61 -19.39 0.73
N VAL A 118 -8.43 -19.24 2.03
CA VAL A 118 -7.88 -18.03 2.64
C VAL A 118 -6.36 -18.11 2.52
N TYR A 119 -5.73 -17.06 2.00
CA TYR A 119 -4.29 -17.02 1.78
C TYR A 119 -3.70 -15.66 2.11
N GLU A 120 -2.45 -15.62 2.54
CA GLU A 120 -1.65 -14.39 2.57
C GLU A 120 -0.99 -14.18 1.21
N GLY A 121 -1.44 -13.16 0.49
CA GLY A 121 -0.86 -12.68 -0.74
C GLY A 121 0.23 -11.66 -0.48
N ARG A 122 1.32 -11.72 -1.26
CA ARG A 122 2.42 -10.77 -1.19
C ARG A 122 2.96 -10.44 -2.57
N VAL A 123 3.15 -9.15 -2.82
CA VAL A 123 3.95 -8.61 -3.92
C VAL A 123 5.08 -7.81 -3.29
N GLY A 124 6.33 -8.18 -3.61
CA GLY A 124 7.53 -7.49 -3.14
C GLY A 124 8.27 -6.80 -4.29
N ASP A 125 9.48 -6.31 -4.00
CA ASP A 125 10.37 -5.62 -4.95
C ASP A 125 9.70 -4.43 -5.65
N LEU A 126 8.75 -3.79 -4.97
CA LEU A 126 8.18 -2.52 -5.40
C LEU A 126 9.19 -1.40 -5.14
N SER A 127 9.04 -0.29 -5.85
CA SER A 127 9.77 0.95 -5.60
C SER A 127 8.88 2.11 -6.00
N ILE A 128 7.97 2.48 -5.08
CA ILE A 128 6.98 3.53 -5.30
C ILE A 128 7.24 4.63 -4.27
N GLU A 129 7.73 5.79 -4.74
CA GLU A 129 7.97 6.95 -3.90
C GLU A 129 6.68 7.74 -3.69
N LEU A 130 6.30 7.94 -2.43
CA LEU A 130 5.11 8.68 -2.03
C LEU A 130 5.48 9.80 -1.06
N PRO A 131 4.98 11.03 -1.25
CA PRO A 131 5.03 12.03 -0.20
C PRO A 131 4.14 11.63 0.98
N ALA A 132 4.33 12.28 2.14
CA ALA A 132 3.40 12.16 3.25
C ALA A 132 1.97 12.48 2.79
N GLY A 133 1.00 11.68 3.20
CA GLY A 133 -0.37 11.84 2.73
C GLY A 133 -1.27 10.65 3.01
N HIS A 134 -2.50 10.78 2.52
CA HIS A 134 -3.57 9.79 2.61
C HIS A 134 -3.79 9.15 1.24
N TYR A 135 -3.71 7.82 1.19
CA TYR A 135 -3.77 7.02 -0.01
C TYR A 135 -4.75 5.87 0.16
N TYR A 136 -5.15 5.26 -0.96
CA TYR A 136 -5.78 3.95 -0.96
C TYR A 136 -4.88 2.97 -1.70
N VAL A 137 -4.71 1.78 -1.12
CA VAL A 137 -3.87 0.71 -1.68
C VAL A 137 -4.72 -0.51 -1.95
N GLY A 138 -4.45 -1.21 -3.06
CA GLY A 138 -5.12 -2.46 -3.33
C GLY A 138 -4.32 -3.40 -4.20
N ALA A 139 -4.70 -4.67 -4.11
CA ALA A 139 -4.20 -5.74 -4.94
C ALA A 139 -5.37 -6.56 -5.48
N ARG A 140 -5.21 -7.07 -6.69
CA ARG A 140 -6.11 -8.08 -7.27
C ARG A 140 -5.32 -9.22 -7.86
N LEU A 141 -5.89 -10.42 -7.84
CA LEU A 141 -5.35 -11.52 -8.61
C LEU A 141 -5.82 -11.47 -10.05
N VAL A 142 -4.98 -11.99 -10.94
CA VAL A 142 -5.24 -12.07 -12.37
C VAL A 142 -5.26 -13.53 -12.78
N ASP A 143 -6.36 -13.94 -13.40
CA ASP A 143 -6.48 -15.25 -14.04
C ASP A 143 -7.01 -15.11 -15.47
N SER A 144 -6.89 -16.17 -16.27
CA SER A 144 -7.36 -16.24 -17.65
C SER A 144 -8.67 -17.00 -17.83
N GLY A 145 -9.32 -17.37 -16.73
CA GLY A 145 -10.59 -18.09 -16.68
C GLY A 145 -11.66 -17.30 -15.94
N SER A 146 -12.35 -17.96 -15.03
CA SER A 146 -13.47 -17.43 -14.24
C SER A 146 -13.24 -17.57 -12.74
N GLY A 147 -11.96 -17.60 -12.34
CA GLY A 147 -11.56 -17.76 -10.95
C GLY A 147 -12.09 -16.63 -10.09
N ARG A 148 -12.56 -16.95 -8.89
CA ARG A 148 -13.07 -15.94 -7.96
C ARG A 148 -12.05 -15.59 -6.88
N ASN A 149 -11.68 -14.32 -6.80
CA ASN A 149 -10.82 -13.77 -5.76
C ASN A 149 -11.45 -12.55 -5.08
N PHE A 150 -11.32 -12.53 -3.76
CA PHE A 150 -11.81 -11.49 -2.87
C PHE A 150 -10.71 -11.04 -1.92
N VAL A 151 -10.82 -9.85 -1.37
CA VAL A 151 -10.00 -9.36 -0.25
C VAL A 151 -10.84 -9.44 1.01
N ALA A 152 -10.28 -10.02 2.07
CA ALA A 152 -10.99 -10.25 3.32
C ALA A 152 -11.27 -8.94 4.07
N THR A 153 -12.36 -8.93 4.83
CA THR A 153 -12.70 -7.83 5.75
C THR A 153 -11.96 -7.99 7.08
N THR A 154 -11.62 -6.86 7.73
CA THR A 154 -10.93 -6.86 9.05
C THR A 154 -11.76 -6.26 10.16
N GLY A 155 -12.76 -5.44 9.83
CA GLY A 155 -13.40 -4.55 10.78
C GLY A 155 -14.58 -5.13 11.55
N ASN A 156 -15.31 -6.13 11.02
CA ASN A 156 -16.64 -6.51 11.52
C ASN A 156 -17.52 -5.27 11.89
N GLY A 157 -17.42 -4.19 11.12
CA GLY A 157 -18.09 -2.91 11.41
C GLY A 157 -17.24 -1.83 12.12
N GLN A 158 -15.99 -2.10 12.49
CA GLN A 158 -15.03 -1.15 13.04
C GLN A 158 -14.03 -0.69 11.98
N ILE A 159 -13.66 0.59 12.01
CA ILE A 159 -12.74 1.24 11.09
C ILE A 159 -11.43 1.52 11.85
N GLY A 160 -10.35 0.90 11.41
CA GLY A 160 -8.97 1.12 11.88
C GLY A 160 -8.27 2.27 11.15
N GLY A 161 -8.76 2.65 9.96
CA GLY A 161 -8.29 3.77 9.17
C GLY A 161 -8.92 5.14 9.48
N LEU A 162 -8.60 6.13 8.65
CA LEU A 162 -9.31 7.41 8.58
C LEU A 162 -10.69 7.26 7.92
N THR A 163 -10.81 6.34 6.97
CA THR A 163 -12.01 6.08 6.16
C THR A 163 -12.21 4.58 5.97
N THR A 164 -13.42 4.15 5.63
CA THR A 164 -13.65 2.76 5.21
C THR A 164 -12.91 2.46 3.92
N GLY A 165 -12.67 1.19 3.64
CA GLY A 165 -12.23 0.76 2.32
C GLY A 165 -13.17 1.17 1.18
N ALA A 166 -12.68 1.08 -0.05
CA ALA A 166 -13.42 1.44 -1.26
C ALA A 166 -13.45 0.28 -2.26
N PHE A 167 -14.45 0.33 -3.14
CA PHE A 167 -14.71 -0.72 -4.12
C PHE A 167 -15.06 -0.12 -5.48
N ARG A 168 -14.57 -0.77 -6.54
CA ARG A 168 -14.96 -0.48 -7.92
C ARG A 168 -15.08 -1.78 -8.71
N CYS A 169 -16.27 -2.04 -9.23
CA CYS A 169 -16.53 -3.10 -10.21
C CYS A 169 -17.82 -2.82 -10.99
N ALA A 170 -17.70 -2.50 -12.28
CA ALA A 170 -18.85 -2.28 -13.15
C ALA A 170 -19.73 -3.55 -13.28
N THR A 171 -19.13 -4.74 -13.32
CA THR A 171 -19.87 -6.02 -13.39
C THR A 171 -20.80 -6.24 -12.20
N PHE A 172 -20.46 -5.69 -11.03
CA PHE A 172 -21.28 -5.75 -9.82
C PHE A 172 -22.08 -4.46 -9.55
N GLY A 173 -22.23 -3.60 -10.56
CA GLY A 173 -23.07 -2.40 -10.47
C GLY A 173 -22.44 -1.22 -9.72
N VAL A 174 -21.13 -1.25 -9.46
CA VAL A 174 -20.37 -0.18 -8.79
C VAL A 174 -19.26 0.31 -9.73
N PRO A 175 -19.60 1.02 -10.83
CA PRO A 175 -18.61 1.36 -11.87
C PRO A 175 -17.59 2.42 -11.42
N GLU A 176 -17.93 3.23 -10.42
CA GLU A 176 -17.07 4.28 -9.86
C GLU A 176 -16.51 3.86 -8.50
N TRP A 177 -15.38 4.43 -8.11
CA TRP A 177 -14.84 4.26 -6.75
C TRP A 177 -15.86 4.73 -5.73
N THR A 178 -16.32 3.80 -4.90
CA THR A 178 -17.35 4.05 -3.90
C THR A 178 -16.85 3.54 -2.56
N LEU A 179 -16.92 4.38 -1.52
CA LEU A 179 -16.63 3.94 -0.15
C LEU A 179 -17.65 2.88 0.27
N VAL A 180 -17.18 1.80 0.89
CA VAL A 180 -18.04 0.65 1.20
C VAL A 180 -19.18 1.04 2.14
N GLY A 181 -18.94 1.98 3.05
CA GLY A 181 -19.97 2.51 3.96
C GLY A 181 -21.15 3.19 3.28
N GLU A 182 -21.07 3.50 1.98
CA GLU A 182 -22.16 4.14 1.23
C GLU A 182 -23.24 3.14 0.77
N PHE A 183 -22.91 1.85 0.65
CA PHE A 183 -23.83 0.84 0.10
C PHE A 183 -23.83 -0.50 0.85
N ALA A 184 -22.97 -0.66 1.85
CA ALA A 184 -22.91 -1.83 2.71
C ALA A 184 -22.50 -1.42 4.13
N THR A 185 -22.43 -2.40 5.04
CA THR A 185 -21.86 -2.17 6.37
C THR A 185 -20.43 -1.64 6.22
N PRO A 186 -20.11 -0.48 6.83
CA PRO A 186 -18.76 0.05 6.88
C PRO A 186 -17.76 -1.01 7.34
N THR A 187 -16.65 -1.17 6.62
CA THR A 187 -15.58 -2.09 6.98
C THR A 187 -14.29 -1.68 6.29
N ASP A 188 -13.21 -2.17 6.87
CA ASP A 188 -11.86 -2.13 6.33
C ASP A 188 -11.50 -3.45 5.66
N TYR A 189 -10.42 -3.42 4.89
CA TYR A 189 -9.90 -4.56 4.17
C TYR A 189 -8.46 -4.88 4.55
N ALA A 190 -8.16 -6.15 4.38
CA ALA A 190 -7.04 -6.73 5.04
C ALA A 190 -5.74 -6.47 4.22
N TYR A 191 -5.09 -5.34 4.47
CA TYR A 191 -3.86 -4.90 3.80
C TYR A 191 -2.75 -4.49 4.77
N GLN A 192 -1.51 -4.72 4.34
CA GLN A 192 -0.28 -4.26 4.98
C GLN A 192 0.67 -3.66 3.95
N VAL A 193 1.26 -2.52 4.28
CA VAL A 193 2.24 -1.84 3.44
C VAL A 193 3.60 -1.86 4.13
N TYR A 194 4.61 -2.33 3.41
CA TYR A 194 6.00 -2.36 3.86
C TYR A 194 6.87 -1.47 2.98
N GLY A 195 7.86 -0.83 3.58
CA GLY A 195 8.73 0.09 2.86
C GLY A 195 9.72 0.80 3.77
N VAL A 196 10.28 1.91 3.30
CA VAL A 196 11.21 2.72 4.08
C VAL A 196 10.71 4.16 4.17
N PRO A 197 10.66 4.77 5.37
CA PRO A 197 10.48 6.21 5.49
C PRO A 197 11.66 6.94 4.85
N GLU A 198 11.41 7.99 4.09
CA GLU A 198 12.49 8.76 3.47
C GLU A 198 13.28 9.55 4.54
N PRO A 199 14.61 9.39 4.65
CA PRO A 199 15.41 10.12 5.64
C PRO A 199 15.51 11.62 5.37
N ALA A 200 15.23 12.09 4.15
CA ALA A 200 15.56 13.45 3.72
C ALA A 200 14.80 14.53 4.51
N GLY A 201 13.58 14.23 4.99
CA GLY A 201 12.83 15.11 5.89
C GLY A 201 13.58 15.37 7.21
N PHE A 202 14.23 14.36 7.77
CA PHE A 202 15.07 14.49 8.97
C PHE A 202 16.36 15.25 8.70
N VAL A 203 17.00 15.02 7.54
CA VAL A 203 18.26 15.69 7.16
C VAL A 203 18.03 17.18 6.93
N MET A 204 16.93 17.58 6.29
CA MET A 204 16.59 18.99 6.07
C MET A 204 16.18 19.71 7.37
N ALA A 205 15.41 19.06 8.25
CA ALA A 205 15.08 19.61 9.55
C ALA A 205 16.32 19.79 10.45
N ALA A 206 17.24 18.82 10.45
CA ALA A 206 18.51 18.90 11.18
C ALA A 206 19.45 19.98 10.61
N ALA A 207 19.53 20.10 9.28
CA ALA A 207 20.29 21.16 8.62
C ALA A 207 19.72 22.56 8.93
N GLY A 208 18.40 22.71 8.94
CA GLY A 208 17.71 23.95 9.34
C GLY A 208 17.99 24.33 10.80
N ALA A 209 17.95 23.37 11.72
CA ALA A 209 18.27 23.60 13.13
C ALA A 209 19.73 24.05 13.34
N LEU A 210 20.67 23.47 12.58
CA LEU A 210 22.09 23.85 12.62
C LEU A 210 22.35 25.28 12.11
N VAL A 211 21.61 25.75 11.11
CA VAL A 211 21.70 27.13 10.62
C VAL A 211 21.16 28.12 11.66
N ILE A 212 20.03 27.79 12.31
CA ILE A 212 19.43 28.66 13.34
C ILE A 212 20.31 28.75 14.58
N VAL A 213 20.94 27.65 15.03
CA VAL A 213 21.88 27.68 16.17
C VAL A 213 23.13 28.51 15.85
N ARG A 214 23.58 28.55 14.58
CA ARG A 214 24.73 29.35 14.15
C ARG A 214 24.42 30.84 13.96
N MET A 215 23.15 31.21 13.83
CA MET A 215 22.70 32.59 13.67
C MET A 215 22.37 33.30 15.00
N ARG A 216 22.61 32.67 16.16
CA ARG A 216 22.45 33.34 17.46
C ARG A 216 23.45 34.50 17.55
N PRO A 217 23.00 35.77 17.63
CA PRO A 217 23.91 36.91 17.73
C PRO A 217 24.68 36.80 19.05
N ARG A 218 26.01 36.97 19.00
CA ARG A 218 26.82 37.19 20.19
C ARG A 218 26.50 38.59 20.72
N GLY A 219 25.52 38.67 21.62
CA GLY A 219 25.30 39.80 22.52
C GLY A 219 26.07 39.59 23.81
#